data_AF-A0A955W3J7-F1
#
_entry.id   AF-A0A955W3J7-F1
#
_cell.length_a   1.000
_cell.length_b   1.000
_cell.length_c   1.000
_cell.angle_alpha   90.00
_cell.angle_beta   90.00
_cell.angle_gamma   90.00
#
_symmetry.space_group_name_H-M   'P 1'
#
loop_
_entity.id
_entity.type
_entity.pdbx_description
1 polymer ?
#
loop_
_entity_poly.entity_id
_entity_poly.type
_entity_poly.pdbx_seq_one_letter_code
_entity_poly.pdbx_strand_id
1 'polypeptide(L)'
;MATDAPHAEPDRDAEARARAAIARLPALGGLAALAVAADVAFNDFLVRSVGSDWPRESALWLSRAGRFPRYLAAIACLVALIVGLFELTRPGVRLAIFVRATLATFAGFVVAPFAFAIVAPAASLPVPSVLLTATAAYALAILLGLSAMRWRVPPLQRAGNGIATATAICAVVALVALVFGAVGRYPRGLQVHGWAHQAGEVLYLAAPLALGFGARLWSTPRRARYVAATVLIAALLMAGLLAWARAVGPDADDLWYAALHLDLLLRFGLRPYALIYAVAAALGLLSFIADRAEGRQYGVAIWLWLAAGFSPTTAVGALAFLLSMTLIARAAAARAVEGAGDAA
;
A
#
# COMPACT_ATOMS: atom_id res chain seq x y z
N MET A 1 -43.64 -3.06 -36.71
CA MET A 1 -43.27 -1.78 -36.08
C MET A 1 -42.16 -2.08 -35.09
N ALA A 2 -40.91 -1.96 -35.52
CA ALA A 2 -39.77 -1.96 -34.64
C ALA A 2 -39.71 -0.56 -34.01
N THR A 3 -39.93 -0.49 -32.71
CA THR A 3 -39.71 0.73 -31.94
C THR A 3 -38.21 0.94 -31.81
N ASP A 4 -37.67 1.86 -32.60
CA ASP A 4 -36.33 2.42 -32.41
C ASP A 4 -36.29 3.03 -31.01
N ALA A 5 -35.73 2.27 -30.06
CA ALA A 5 -35.42 2.80 -28.75
C ALA A 5 -34.36 3.89 -28.93
N PRO A 6 -34.60 5.14 -28.48
CA PRO A 6 -33.64 6.20 -28.64
C PRO A 6 -32.33 5.77 -27.98
N HIS A 7 -31.26 5.72 -28.76
CA HIS A 7 -29.90 5.57 -28.25
C HIS A 7 -29.66 6.71 -27.26
N ALA A 8 -29.78 6.41 -25.97
CA ALA A 8 -29.48 7.35 -24.90
C ALA A 8 -28.03 7.79 -25.08
N GLU A 9 -27.84 9.03 -25.52
CA GLU A 9 -26.53 9.62 -25.67
C GLU A 9 -25.81 9.49 -24.32
N PRO A 10 -24.64 8.83 -24.26
CA PRO A 10 -23.94 8.67 -22.99
C PRO A 10 -23.70 10.05 -22.39
N ASP A 11 -24.14 10.24 -21.15
CA ASP A 11 -24.05 11.49 -20.39
C ASP A 11 -22.60 11.98 -20.37
N ARG A 12 -22.25 12.86 -21.32
CA ARG A 12 -20.91 13.40 -21.51
C ARG A 12 -20.43 14.16 -20.26
N ASP A 13 -21.37 14.68 -19.46
CA ASP A 13 -21.07 15.36 -18.20
C ASP A 13 -20.74 14.36 -17.08
N ALA A 14 -21.34 13.16 -17.09
CA ALA A 14 -20.92 12.07 -16.20
C ALA A 14 -19.51 11.57 -16.55
N GLU A 15 -19.17 11.45 -17.83
CA GLU A 15 -17.81 11.10 -18.26
C GLU A 15 -16.78 12.18 -17.88
N ALA A 16 -17.09 13.46 -18.10
CA ALA A 16 -16.22 14.57 -17.74
C ALA A 16 -15.98 14.63 -16.22
N ARG A 17 -17.04 14.43 -15.40
CA ARG A 17 -16.92 14.33 -13.94
C ARG A 17 -16.11 13.12 -13.49
N ALA A 18 -16.26 11.97 -14.18
CA ALA A 18 -15.45 10.79 -13.91
C ALA A 18 -13.97 11.03 -14.22
N ARG A 19 -13.64 11.65 -15.37
CA ARG A 19 -12.26 12.02 -15.75
C ARG A 19 -11.64 13.01 -14.77
N ALA A 20 -12.39 14.03 -14.33
CA ALA A 20 -11.93 15.00 -13.34
C ALA A 20 -11.66 14.36 -11.96
N ALA A 21 -12.45 13.35 -11.56
CA ALA A 21 -12.26 12.62 -10.32
C ALA A 21 -11.01 11.71 -10.38
N ILE A 22 -10.81 11.01 -11.51
CA ILE A 22 -9.60 10.22 -11.80
C ILE A 22 -8.32 11.06 -11.68
N ALA A 23 -8.37 12.34 -12.08
CA ALA A 23 -7.24 13.25 -12.02
C ALA A 23 -6.86 13.70 -10.60
N ARG A 24 -7.80 13.69 -9.63
CA ARG A 24 -7.58 14.20 -8.25
C ARG A 24 -6.99 13.15 -7.31
N LEU A 25 -7.24 11.86 -7.54
CA LEU A 25 -6.73 10.80 -6.68
C LEU A 25 -5.22 10.71 -6.53
N PRO A 26 -4.41 10.88 -7.60
CA PRO A 26 -2.96 10.88 -7.46
C PRO A 26 -2.47 11.94 -6.46
N ALA A 27 -3.13 13.11 -6.41
CA ALA A 27 -2.80 14.16 -5.46
C ALA A 27 -3.19 13.78 -4.03
N LEU A 28 -4.40 13.25 -3.82
CA LEU A 28 -4.83 12.77 -2.50
C LEU A 28 -3.96 11.61 -1.99
N GLY A 29 -3.65 10.66 -2.86
CA GLY A 29 -2.74 9.56 -2.55
C GLY A 29 -1.32 10.06 -2.27
N GLY A 30 -0.83 11.05 -3.02
CA GLY A 30 0.46 11.67 -2.77
C GLY A 30 0.53 12.38 -1.41
N LEU A 31 -0.52 13.11 -1.04
CA LEU A 31 -0.63 13.71 0.30
C LEU A 31 -0.68 12.64 1.40
N ALA A 32 -1.43 11.56 1.18
CA ALA A 32 -1.45 10.42 2.09
C ALA A 32 -0.06 9.77 2.22
N ALA A 33 0.65 9.56 1.12
CA ALA A 33 1.99 9.00 1.13
C ALA A 33 2.99 9.89 1.88
N LEU A 34 2.91 11.21 1.70
CA LEU A 34 3.74 12.17 2.45
C LEU A 34 3.41 12.15 3.95
N ALA A 35 2.14 12.10 4.31
CA ALA A 35 1.70 12.04 5.69
C ALA A 35 2.15 10.73 6.37
N VAL A 36 2.03 9.58 5.69
CA VAL A 36 2.53 8.29 6.17
C VAL A 36 4.05 8.30 6.28
N ALA A 37 4.76 8.88 5.31
CA ALA A 37 6.21 9.02 5.39
C ALA A 37 6.63 9.85 6.62
N ALA A 38 5.90 10.93 6.92
CA ALA A 38 6.12 11.72 8.13
C ALA A 38 5.80 10.93 9.40
N ASP A 39 4.72 10.14 9.42
CA ASP A 39 4.39 9.26 10.55
C ASP A 39 5.50 8.24 10.81
N VAL A 40 5.97 7.55 9.77
CA VAL A 40 7.07 6.58 9.88
C VAL A 40 8.36 7.25 10.35
N ALA A 41 8.75 8.39 9.76
CA ALA A 41 9.95 9.12 10.18
C ALA A 41 9.88 9.58 11.65
N PHE A 42 8.74 10.12 12.08
CA PHE A 42 8.59 10.64 13.44
C PHE A 42 8.35 9.54 14.47
N ASN A 43 7.37 8.66 14.25
CA ASN A 43 6.91 7.70 15.25
C ASN A 43 7.67 6.38 15.25
N ASP A 44 8.13 5.92 14.08
CA ASP A 44 8.78 4.61 14.00
C ASP A 44 10.30 4.72 13.99
N PHE A 45 10.86 5.79 13.43
CA PHE A 45 12.30 6.03 13.51
C PHE A 45 12.67 6.95 14.66
N LEU A 46 12.17 8.19 14.69
CA LEU A 46 12.65 9.18 15.64
C LEU A 46 12.24 8.88 17.10
N VAL A 47 10.96 8.66 17.37
CA VAL A 47 10.46 8.32 18.72
C VAL A 47 11.06 7.02 19.25
N ARG A 48 11.28 6.02 18.39
CA ARG A 48 11.86 4.73 18.81
C ARG A 48 13.38 4.76 18.91
N SER A 49 14.06 5.63 18.17
CA SER A 49 15.51 5.85 18.31
C SER A 49 15.90 6.55 19.61
N VAL A 50 14.92 7.14 20.31
CA VAL A 50 15.13 7.71 21.63
C VAL A 50 15.24 6.58 22.66
N GLY A 51 16.48 6.26 23.04
CA GLY A 51 16.79 5.26 24.06
C GLY A 51 16.33 5.64 25.48
N SER A 52 16.53 4.73 26.42
CA SER A 52 16.15 4.89 27.84
C SER A 52 16.79 6.09 28.55
N ASP A 53 17.84 6.65 27.98
CA ASP A 53 18.67 7.68 28.59
C ASP A 53 18.10 9.09 28.43
N TRP A 54 17.00 9.25 27.69
CA TRP A 54 16.36 10.55 27.52
C TRP A 54 15.57 10.98 28.75
N PRO A 55 15.58 12.30 29.08
CA PRO A 55 14.71 12.84 30.12
C PRO A 55 13.25 12.49 29.85
N ARG A 56 12.54 11.99 30.88
CA ARG A 56 11.14 11.56 30.80
C ARG A 56 10.22 12.61 30.18
N GLU A 57 10.46 13.88 30.48
CA GLU A 57 9.69 15.01 29.93
C GLU A 57 9.89 15.17 28.42
N SER A 58 11.12 15.00 27.93
CA SER A 58 11.44 15.06 26.49
C SER A 58 10.82 13.88 25.75
N ALA A 59 10.85 12.68 26.33
CA ALA A 59 10.18 11.50 25.77
C ALA A 59 8.65 11.68 25.71
N LEU A 60 8.04 12.27 26.75
CA LEU A 60 6.61 12.57 26.77
C LEU A 60 6.22 13.65 25.75
N TRP A 61 7.02 14.72 25.63
CA TRP A 61 6.81 15.76 24.63
C TRP A 61 6.89 15.18 23.22
N LEU A 62 7.92 14.37 22.95
CA LEU A 62 8.13 13.75 21.65
C LEU A 62 7.02 12.76 21.28
N SER A 63 6.56 11.96 22.26
CA SER A 63 5.40 11.07 22.11
C SER A 63 4.11 11.85 21.78
N ARG A 64 3.91 13.04 22.38
CA ARG A 64 2.77 13.92 22.04
C ARG A 64 2.92 14.53 20.64
N ALA A 65 4.12 14.98 20.29
CA ALA A 65 4.41 15.54 18.97
C ALA A 65 4.16 14.50 17.86
N GLY A 66 4.51 13.24 18.10
CA GLY A 66 4.26 12.11 17.18
C GLY A 66 2.77 11.82 16.91
N ARG A 67 1.84 12.28 17.76
CA ARG A 67 0.39 12.06 17.51
C ARG A 67 -0.10 12.82 16.27
N PHE A 68 0.42 14.02 16.04
CA PHE A 68 0.01 14.86 14.91
C PHE A 68 0.26 14.19 13.54
N PRO A 69 1.49 13.77 13.20
CA PRO A 69 1.74 13.12 11.91
C PRO A 69 0.96 11.80 11.78
N ARG A 70 0.77 11.06 12.88
CA ARG A 70 -0.05 9.83 12.89
C ARG A 70 -1.51 10.10 12.51
N TYR A 71 -2.14 11.10 13.13
CA TYR A 71 -3.52 11.45 12.82
C TYR A 71 -3.66 12.01 11.41
N LEU A 72 -2.71 12.85 10.98
CA LEU A 72 -2.69 13.37 9.62
C LEU A 72 -2.59 12.23 8.60
N ALA A 73 -1.69 11.26 8.82
CA ALA A 73 -1.54 10.08 7.98
C ALA A 73 -2.81 9.24 7.93
N ALA A 74 -3.40 8.96 9.09
CA ALA A 74 -4.61 8.15 9.17
C ALA A 74 -5.79 8.82 8.45
N ILE A 75 -6.02 10.11 8.68
CA ILE A 75 -7.11 10.87 8.05
C ILE A 75 -6.87 10.97 6.54
N ALA A 76 -5.64 11.32 6.12
CA ALA A 76 -5.31 11.43 4.70
C ALA A 76 -5.50 10.09 3.96
N CYS A 77 -5.00 8.99 4.54
CA CYS A 77 -5.21 7.66 3.99
C CYS A 77 -6.70 7.28 3.94
N LEU A 78 -7.45 7.55 5.00
CA LEU A 78 -8.87 7.22 5.08
C LEU A 78 -9.68 7.98 4.02
N VAL A 79 -9.45 9.30 3.89
CA VAL A 79 -10.12 10.12 2.87
C VAL A 79 -9.76 9.64 1.47
N ALA A 80 -8.47 9.41 1.18
CA ALA A 80 -8.04 8.91 -0.12
C ALA A 80 -8.61 7.52 -0.43
N LEU A 81 -8.70 6.64 0.58
CA LEU A 81 -9.26 5.30 0.45
C LEU A 81 -10.77 5.35 0.17
N ILE A 82 -11.53 6.16 0.91
CA ILE A 82 -12.97 6.34 0.68
C ILE A 82 -13.23 6.83 -0.74
N VAL A 83 -12.51 7.87 -1.18
CA VAL A 83 -12.66 8.41 -2.54
C VAL A 83 -12.27 7.36 -3.58
N GLY A 84 -11.18 6.61 -3.37
CA GLY A 84 -10.73 5.57 -4.28
C GLY A 84 -11.69 4.39 -4.41
N LEU A 85 -12.22 3.89 -3.28
CA LEU A 85 -13.21 2.82 -3.26
C LEU A 85 -14.54 3.28 -3.87
N PHE A 86 -15.00 4.49 -3.53
CA PHE A 86 -16.21 5.06 -4.10
C PHE A 86 -16.12 5.10 -5.63
N GLU A 87 -15.00 5.58 -6.18
CA GLU A 87 -14.81 5.63 -7.63
C GLU A 87 -14.76 4.25 -8.29
N LEU A 88 -14.18 3.24 -7.64
CA LEU A 88 -14.22 1.86 -8.13
C LEU A 88 -15.65 1.27 -8.16
N THR A 89 -16.54 1.72 -7.27
CA THR A 89 -17.93 1.25 -7.24
C THR A 89 -18.85 1.94 -8.27
N ARG A 90 -18.38 3.01 -8.95
CA ARG A 90 -19.20 3.79 -9.89
C ARG A 90 -19.55 3.00 -11.17
N PRO A 91 -20.75 3.24 -11.76
CA PRO A 91 -21.23 2.62 -13.01
C PRO A 91 -20.21 2.55 -14.14
N GLY A 92 -19.38 3.58 -14.33
CA GLY A 92 -18.40 3.66 -15.42
C GLY A 92 -17.21 2.69 -15.36
N VAL A 93 -16.96 2.02 -14.22
CA VAL A 93 -15.87 1.03 -14.12
C VAL A 93 -16.43 -0.34 -14.46
N ARG A 94 -15.86 -1.05 -15.45
CA ARG A 94 -16.30 -2.40 -15.86
C ARG A 94 -15.98 -3.46 -14.79
N LEU A 95 -16.74 -3.44 -13.70
CA LEU A 95 -16.74 -4.38 -12.58
C LEU A 95 -18.13 -4.99 -12.47
N ALA A 96 -18.21 -6.31 -12.31
CA ALA A 96 -19.45 -7.01 -12.07
C ALA A 96 -20.14 -6.49 -10.79
N ILE A 97 -21.48 -6.41 -10.80
CA ILE A 97 -22.28 -5.90 -9.67
C ILE A 97 -21.92 -6.63 -8.37
N PHE A 98 -21.76 -7.96 -8.44
CA PHE A 98 -21.35 -8.76 -7.29
C PHE A 98 -20.04 -8.26 -6.68
N VAL A 99 -19.01 -8.02 -7.50
CA VAL A 99 -17.70 -7.52 -7.02
C VAL A 99 -17.84 -6.14 -6.37
N ARG A 100 -18.67 -5.25 -6.93
CA ARG A 100 -18.91 -3.93 -6.34
C ARG A 100 -19.62 -4.02 -4.99
N ALA A 101 -20.63 -4.89 -4.89
CA ALA A 101 -21.34 -5.13 -3.64
C ALA A 101 -20.37 -5.70 -2.59
N THR A 102 -19.55 -6.69 -2.96
CA THR A 102 -18.54 -7.26 -2.06
C THR A 102 -17.51 -6.20 -1.62
N LEU A 103 -16.99 -5.39 -2.54
CA LEU A 103 -16.08 -4.28 -2.22
C LEU A 103 -16.73 -3.29 -1.26
N ALA A 104 -17.99 -2.90 -1.49
CA ALA A 104 -18.72 -1.98 -0.62
C ALA A 104 -18.94 -2.57 0.78
N THR A 105 -19.29 -3.85 0.88
CA THR A 105 -19.47 -4.55 2.16
C THR A 105 -18.17 -4.57 2.95
N PHE A 106 -17.06 -5.02 2.36
CA PHE A 106 -15.77 -5.04 3.05
C PHE A 106 -15.25 -3.63 3.35
N ALA A 107 -15.49 -2.66 2.47
CA ALA A 107 -15.18 -1.25 2.74
C ALA A 107 -15.91 -0.75 3.99
N GLY A 108 -17.20 -1.08 4.15
CA GLY A 108 -17.96 -0.74 5.36
C GLY A 108 -17.36 -1.34 6.63
N PHE A 109 -16.96 -2.63 6.58
CA PHE A 109 -16.29 -3.32 7.70
C PHE A 109 -14.88 -2.80 8.00
N VAL A 110 -14.24 -2.09 7.08
CA VAL A 110 -12.87 -1.58 7.22
C VAL A 110 -12.88 -0.11 7.65
N VAL A 111 -13.69 0.72 7.01
CA VAL A 111 -13.71 2.17 7.21
C VAL A 111 -14.19 2.52 8.63
N ALA A 112 -15.26 1.89 9.11
CA ALA A 112 -15.81 2.22 10.43
C ALA A 112 -14.85 1.86 11.58
N PRO A 113 -14.25 0.65 11.65
CA PRO A 113 -13.28 0.34 12.69
C PRO A 113 -12.00 1.16 12.60
N PHE A 114 -11.51 1.50 11.40
CA PHE A 114 -10.35 2.39 11.29
C PHE A 114 -10.66 3.82 11.70
N ALA A 115 -11.84 4.36 11.34
CA ALA A 115 -12.29 5.65 11.84
C ALA A 115 -12.37 5.66 13.38
N PHE A 116 -12.89 4.58 13.97
CA PHE A 116 -12.92 4.43 15.42
C PHE A 116 -11.52 4.31 16.03
N ALA A 117 -10.62 3.52 15.43
CA ALA A 117 -9.25 3.34 15.90
C ALA A 117 -8.39 4.62 15.82
N ILE A 118 -8.77 5.58 14.99
CA ILE A 118 -8.16 6.91 14.93
C ILE A 118 -8.56 7.75 16.15
N VAL A 119 -9.81 7.65 16.60
CA VAL A 119 -10.34 8.48 17.69
C VAL A 119 -10.12 7.84 19.06
N ALA A 120 -10.20 6.52 19.13
CA ALA A 120 -10.13 5.76 20.37
C ALA A 120 -8.68 5.50 20.83
N PRO A 121 -8.38 5.51 22.14
CA PRO A 121 -7.09 5.08 22.65
C PRO A 121 -6.82 3.61 22.28
N ALA A 122 -5.60 3.27 21.88
CA ALA A 122 -5.24 1.90 21.47
C ALA A 122 -5.60 0.83 22.54
N ALA A 123 -5.50 1.18 23.83
CA ALA A 123 -5.85 0.31 24.96
C ALA A 123 -7.34 -0.05 25.05
N SER A 124 -8.21 0.66 24.33
CA SER A 124 -9.66 0.45 24.36
C SER A 124 -10.19 -0.45 23.23
N LEU A 125 -9.32 -0.89 22.32
CA LEU A 125 -9.71 -1.77 21.21
C LEU A 125 -9.61 -3.24 21.65
N PRO A 126 -10.73 -3.97 21.72
CA PRO A 126 -10.68 -5.38 22.05
C PRO A 126 -10.01 -6.16 20.91
N VAL A 127 -9.17 -7.15 21.28
CA VAL A 127 -8.39 -7.98 20.33
C VAL A 127 -9.25 -8.56 19.19
N PRO A 128 -10.47 -9.07 19.42
CA PRO A 128 -11.33 -9.57 18.33
C PRO A 128 -11.67 -8.51 17.28
N SER A 129 -11.87 -7.25 17.67
CA SER A 129 -12.16 -6.17 16.73
C SER A 129 -10.95 -5.83 15.86
N VAL A 130 -9.75 -5.87 16.44
CA VAL A 130 -8.49 -5.65 15.71
C VAL A 130 -8.28 -6.77 14.68
N LEU A 131 -8.46 -8.03 15.08
CA LEU A 131 -8.35 -9.18 14.19
C LEU A 131 -9.39 -9.17 13.07
N LEU A 132 -10.65 -8.83 13.38
CA LEU A 132 -11.71 -8.70 12.39
C LEU A 132 -11.38 -7.61 11.37
N THR A 133 -10.91 -6.45 11.84
CA THR A 133 -10.53 -5.31 10.99
C THR A 133 -9.35 -5.67 10.09
N ALA A 134 -8.30 -6.29 10.64
CA ALA A 134 -7.15 -6.75 9.88
C ALA A 134 -7.55 -7.78 8.81
N THR A 135 -8.39 -8.74 9.18
CA THR A 135 -8.89 -9.77 8.24
C THR A 135 -9.72 -9.14 7.12
N ALA A 136 -10.62 -8.20 7.45
CA ALA A 136 -11.41 -7.48 6.47
C ALA A 136 -10.55 -6.61 5.54
N ALA A 137 -9.50 -5.98 6.08
CA ALA A 137 -8.54 -5.21 5.31
C ALA A 137 -7.79 -6.09 4.29
N TYR A 138 -7.26 -7.24 4.71
CA TYR A 138 -6.61 -8.13 3.76
C TYR A 138 -7.58 -8.76 2.76
N ALA A 139 -8.79 -9.12 3.17
CA ALA A 139 -9.82 -9.59 2.25
C ALA A 139 -10.13 -8.54 1.17
N LEU A 140 -10.28 -7.28 1.57
CA LEU A 140 -10.47 -6.16 0.64
C LEU A 140 -9.26 -5.98 -0.29
N ALA A 141 -8.03 -6.05 0.24
CA ALA A 141 -6.81 -6.00 -0.56
C ALA A 141 -6.76 -7.13 -1.60
N ILE A 142 -7.10 -8.36 -1.22
CA ILE A 142 -7.17 -9.52 -2.12
C ILE A 142 -8.21 -9.28 -3.22
N LEU A 143 -9.41 -8.82 -2.87
CA LEU A 143 -10.46 -8.52 -3.85
C LEU A 143 -10.05 -7.42 -4.84
N LEU A 144 -9.38 -6.37 -4.35
CA LEU A 144 -8.82 -5.31 -5.18
C LEU A 144 -7.75 -5.86 -6.12
N GLY A 145 -6.83 -6.68 -5.60
CA GLY A 145 -5.77 -7.31 -6.37
C GLY A 145 -6.28 -8.26 -7.46
N LEU A 146 -7.24 -9.14 -7.11
CA LEU A 146 -7.89 -10.04 -8.06
C LEU A 146 -8.67 -9.26 -9.13
N SER A 147 -9.33 -8.16 -8.75
CA SER A 147 -9.96 -7.25 -9.70
C SER A 147 -8.92 -6.63 -10.64
N ALA A 148 -7.77 -6.20 -10.09
CA ALA A 148 -6.64 -5.64 -10.83
C ALA A 148 -6.12 -6.59 -11.92
N MET A 149 -6.12 -7.90 -11.63
CA MET A 149 -5.65 -8.93 -12.56
C MET A 149 -6.61 -9.21 -13.73
N ARG A 150 -7.90 -8.87 -13.59
CA ARG A 150 -8.91 -9.09 -14.65
C ARG A 150 -8.77 -8.10 -15.81
N TRP A 151 -8.17 -6.94 -15.56
CA TRP A 151 -7.98 -5.92 -16.58
C TRP A 151 -6.81 -6.26 -17.50
N ARG A 152 -6.95 -5.91 -18.79
CA ARG A 152 -5.90 -6.10 -19.80
C ARG A 152 -4.78 -5.08 -19.59
N VAL A 153 -3.89 -5.38 -18.66
CA VAL A 153 -2.64 -4.64 -18.42
C VAL A 153 -1.42 -5.40 -18.99
N PRO A 154 -0.29 -4.72 -19.24
CA PRO A 154 0.96 -5.36 -19.65
C PRO A 154 1.39 -6.49 -18.70
N PRO A 155 2.12 -7.51 -19.21
CA PRO A 155 2.40 -8.73 -18.45
C PRO A 155 3.15 -8.48 -17.13
N LEU A 156 4.09 -7.53 -17.10
CA LEU A 156 4.82 -7.19 -15.88
C LEU A 156 3.95 -6.50 -14.83
N GLN A 157 2.98 -5.67 -15.24
CA GLN A 157 2.02 -5.08 -14.31
C GLN A 157 1.08 -6.14 -13.77
N ARG A 158 0.64 -7.08 -14.63
CA ARG A 158 -0.16 -8.22 -14.20
C ARG A 158 0.60 -9.10 -13.20
N ALA A 159 1.88 -9.35 -13.45
CA ALA A 159 2.75 -10.06 -12.53
C ALA A 159 2.90 -9.29 -11.21
N GLY A 160 3.15 -7.98 -11.24
CA GLY A 160 3.20 -7.14 -10.04
C GLY A 160 1.91 -7.16 -9.22
N ASN A 161 0.75 -7.07 -9.89
CA ASN A 161 -0.56 -7.18 -9.25
C ASN A 161 -0.75 -8.58 -8.63
N GLY A 162 -0.34 -9.63 -9.33
CA GLY A 162 -0.38 -11.01 -8.83
C GLY A 162 0.50 -11.21 -7.60
N ILE A 163 1.73 -10.68 -7.61
CA ILE A 163 2.67 -10.74 -6.49
C ILE A 163 2.12 -9.95 -5.29
N ALA A 164 1.57 -8.75 -5.50
CA ALA A 164 0.94 -7.96 -4.44
C ALA A 164 -0.28 -8.68 -3.84
N THR A 165 -1.10 -9.32 -4.68
CA THR A 165 -2.24 -10.13 -4.24
C THR A 165 -1.79 -11.34 -3.44
N ALA A 166 -0.76 -12.05 -3.90
CA ALA A 166 -0.17 -13.19 -3.21
C ALA A 166 0.43 -12.79 -1.86
N THR A 167 1.03 -11.59 -1.77
CA THR A 167 1.50 -11.01 -0.49
C THR A 167 0.35 -10.88 0.51
N ALA A 168 -0.79 -10.33 0.08
CA ALA A 168 -1.97 -10.19 0.95
C ALA A 168 -2.53 -11.57 1.37
N ILE A 169 -2.51 -12.57 0.48
CA ILE A 169 -2.90 -13.95 0.81
C ILE A 169 -1.96 -14.53 1.88
N CYS A 170 -0.64 -14.41 1.69
CA CYS A 170 0.36 -14.86 2.66
C CYS A 170 0.17 -14.19 4.02
N ALA A 171 -0.12 -12.88 4.06
CA ALA A 171 -0.40 -12.17 5.31
C ALA A 171 -1.66 -12.71 6.03
N VAL A 172 -2.74 -13.01 5.30
CA VAL A 172 -3.94 -13.66 5.88
C VAL A 172 -3.61 -15.03 6.43
N VAL A 173 -2.91 -15.86 5.65
CA VAL A 173 -2.54 -17.21 6.08
C VAL A 173 -1.65 -17.15 7.33
N ALA A 174 -0.68 -16.23 7.36
CA ALA A 174 0.18 -16.01 8.52
C ALA A 174 -0.64 -15.57 9.75
N LEU A 175 -1.59 -14.65 9.59
CA LEU A 175 -2.45 -14.17 10.67
C LEU A 175 -3.34 -15.30 11.22
N VAL A 176 -4.00 -16.04 10.34
CA VAL A 176 -4.88 -17.15 10.72
C VAL A 176 -4.07 -18.24 11.42
N ALA A 177 -2.94 -18.64 10.85
CA ALA A 177 -2.08 -19.67 11.44
C ALA A 177 -1.54 -19.27 12.82
N LEU A 178 -1.21 -17.98 13.02
CA LEU A 178 -0.81 -17.44 14.32
C LEU A 178 -1.95 -17.56 15.34
N VAL A 179 -3.16 -17.13 15.00
CA VAL A 179 -4.32 -17.18 15.91
C VAL A 179 -4.64 -18.62 16.29
N PHE A 180 -4.74 -19.54 15.32
CA PHE A 180 -5.04 -20.94 15.59
C PHE A 180 -3.90 -21.67 16.34
N GLY A 181 -2.66 -21.30 16.08
CA GLY A 181 -1.49 -21.78 16.82
C GLY A 181 -1.49 -21.31 18.27
N ALA A 182 -1.72 -20.02 18.50
CA ALA A 182 -1.72 -19.40 19.83
C ALA A 182 -2.84 -19.92 20.74
N VAL A 183 -4.01 -20.25 20.17
CA VAL A 183 -5.14 -20.83 20.90
C VAL A 183 -4.95 -22.35 21.14
N GLY A 184 -3.82 -22.92 20.72
CA GLY A 184 -3.49 -24.35 20.91
C GLY A 184 -4.34 -25.30 20.07
N ARG A 185 -5.13 -24.80 19.12
CA ARG A 185 -6.03 -25.60 18.27
C ARG A 185 -5.33 -26.23 17.08
N TYR A 186 -4.13 -25.74 16.72
CA TYR A 186 -3.37 -26.29 15.61
C TYR A 186 -1.87 -26.34 15.96
N PRO A 187 -1.32 -27.52 16.32
CA PRO A 187 0.06 -27.66 16.78
C PRO A 187 1.12 -27.22 15.76
N ARG A 188 0.80 -27.27 14.46
CA ARG A 188 1.68 -26.79 13.38
C ARG A 188 1.46 -25.32 13.02
N GLY A 189 0.59 -24.60 13.73
CA GLY A 189 0.19 -23.22 13.40
C GLY A 189 1.35 -22.24 13.40
N LEU A 190 2.26 -22.35 14.37
CA LEU A 190 3.45 -21.50 14.42
C LEU A 190 4.42 -21.76 13.27
N GLN A 191 4.54 -23.02 12.80
CA GLN A 191 5.37 -23.36 11.64
C GLN A 191 4.76 -22.81 10.35
N VAL A 192 3.46 -23.00 10.15
CA VAL A 192 2.73 -22.46 8.98
C VAL A 192 2.78 -20.93 8.98
N HIS A 193 2.64 -20.30 10.15
CA HIS A 193 2.81 -18.86 10.32
C HIS A 193 4.19 -18.43 9.81
N GLY A 194 5.28 -19.05 10.30
CA GLY A 194 6.63 -18.70 9.89
C GLY A 194 6.86 -18.85 8.38
N TRP A 195 6.41 -19.94 7.76
CA TRP A 195 6.54 -20.12 6.30
C TRP A 195 5.73 -19.11 5.49
N ALA A 196 4.48 -18.88 5.88
CA ALA A 196 3.62 -17.92 5.20
C ALA A 196 4.15 -16.49 5.35
N HIS A 197 4.67 -16.13 6.52
CA HIS A 197 5.26 -14.83 6.80
C HIS A 197 6.50 -14.61 5.91
N GLN A 198 7.46 -15.54 5.91
CA GLN A 198 8.68 -15.43 5.10
C GLN A 198 8.39 -15.38 3.59
N ALA A 199 7.48 -16.24 3.11
CA ALA A 199 7.07 -16.21 1.71
C ALA A 199 6.38 -14.88 1.35
N GLY A 200 5.49 -14.40 2.22
CA GLY A 200 4.82 -13.11 2.07
C GLY A 200 5.79 -11.93 2.05
N GLU A 201 6.82 -11.95 2.89
CA GLU A 201 7.85 -10.92 2.96
C GLU A 201 8.66 -10.83 1.65
N VAL A 202 9.05 -11.97 1.09
CA VAL A 202 9.74 -12.01 -0.22
C VAL A 202 8.85 -11.43 -1.32
N LEU A 203 7.57 -11.80 -1.34
CA LEU A 203 6.60 -11.26 -2.30
C LEU A 203 6.38 -9.76 -2.08
N TYR A 204 6.32 -9.31 -0.82
CA TYR A 204 6.19 -7.92 -0.45
C TYR A 204 7.33 -7.07 -1.01
N LEU A 205 8.56 -7.55 -0.95
CA LEU A 205 9.75 -6.90 -1.51
C LEU A 205 9.76 -6.94 -3.05
N ALA A 206 9.27 -8.02 -3.66
CA ALA A 206 9.23 -8.19 -5.11
C ALA A 206 8.13 -7.36 -5.79
N ALA A 207 6.98 -7.18 -5.14
CA ALA A 207 5.82 -6.46 -5.68
C ALA A 207 6.16 -5.06 -6.22
N PRO A 208 6.78 -4.14 -5.46
CA PRO A 208 7.04 -2.79 -5.93
C PRO A 208 8.05 -2.75 -7.09
N LEU A 209 8.99 -3.70 -7.16
CA LEU A 209 9.92 -3.83 -8.29
C LEU A 209 9.15 -4.20 -9.56
N ALA A 210 8.30 -5.22 -9.51
CA ALA A 210 7.50 -5.65 -10.64
C ALA A 210 6.54 -4.54 -11.12
N LEU A 211 5.88 -3.85 -10.18
CA LEU A 211 4.99 -2.73 -10.48
C LEU A 211 5.76 -1.55 -11.10
N GLY A 212 6.88 -1.15 -10.49
CA GLY A 212 7.68 0.00 -10.94
C GLY A 212 8.34 -0.22 -12.31
N PHE A 213 8.87 -1.40 -12.56
CA PHE A 213 9.40 -1.74 -13.89
C PHE A 213 8.27 -1.91 -14.92
N GLY A 214 7.13 -2.51 -14.53
CA GLY A 214 5.97 -2.64 -15.39
C GLY A 214 5.30 -1.31 -15.77
N ALA A 215 5.38 -0.29 -14.91
CA ALA A 215 4.83 1.04 -15.16
C ALA A 215 5.55 1.80 -16.29
N ARG A 216 6.88 1.72 -16.33
CA ARG A 216 7.70 2.63 -17.16
C ARG A 216 8.75 1.99 -18.07
N LEU A 217 9.30 0.83 -17.74
CA LEU A 217 10.50 0.32 -18.43
C LEU A 217 10.22 -0.05 -19.91
N TRP A 218 8.98 -0.40 -20.23
CA TRP A 218 8.57 -0.90 -21.54
C TRP A 218 7.78 0.10 -22.39
N SER A 219 7.36 1.22 -21.79
CA SER A 219 6.55 2.25 -22.44
C SER A 219 7.33 3.52 -22.77
N THR A 220 8.58 3.64 -22.31
CA THR A 220 9.35 4.89 -22.41
C THR A 220 10.43 4.77 -23.48
N PRO A 221 10.44 5.63 -24.53
CA PRO A 221 11.51 5.63 -25.55
C PRO A 221 12.89 5.99 -24.96
N ARG A 222 12.90 6.59 -23.76
CA ARG A 222 14.10 6.98 -22.99
C ARG A 222 14.45 5.96 -21.89
N ARG A 223 14.29 4.67 -22.15
CA ARG A 223 14.53 3.58 -21.18
C ARG A 223 15.89 3.68 -20.48
N ALA A 224 16.97 3.95 -21.21
CA ALA A 224 18.31 4.07 -20.64
C ALA A 224 18.40 5.20 -19.60
N ARG A 225 17.78 6.37 -19.87
CA ARG A 225 17.74 7.49 -18.92
C ARG A 225 16.93 7.16 -17.69
N TYR A 226 15.81 6.45 -17.85
CA TYR A 226 15.00 6.00 -16.72
C TYR A 226 15.79 5.05 -15.83
N VAL A 227 16.45 4.03 -16.39
CA VAL A 227 17.29 3.10 -15.62
C VAL A 227 18.42 3.85 -14.92
N ALA A 228 19.14 4.73 -15.62
CA ALA A 228 20.21 5.52 -15.02
C ALA A 228 19.70 6.39 -13.86
N ALA A 229 18.55 7.05 -14.03
CA ALA A 229 17.92 7.84 -12.97
C ALA A 229 17.50 6.95 -11.78
N THR A 230 16.94 5.76 -12.03
CA THR A 230 16.59 4.82 -10.96
C THR A 230 17.82 4.40 -10.18
N VAL A 231 18.90 4.04 -10.88
CA VAL A 231 20.17 3.64 -10.25
C VAL A 231 20.75 4.79 -9.42
N LEU A 232 20.76 6.01 -9.96
CA LEU A 232 21.27 7.18 -9.26
C LEU A 232 20.47 7.47 -7.97
N ILE A 233 19.14 7.53 -8.08
CA ILE A 233 18.27 7.81 -6.93
C ILE A 233 18.37 6.67 -5.90
N ALA A 234 18.37 5.41 -6.34
CA ALA A 234 18.53 4.27 -5.45
C ALA A 234 19.89 4.30 -4.74
N ALA A 235 20.98 4.65 -5.44
CA ALA A 235 22.30 4.79 -4.82
C ALA A 235 22.31 5.90 -3.76
N LEU A 236 21.69 7.05 -4.03
CA LEU A 236 21.56 8.14 -3.06
C LEU A 236 20.72 7.73 -1.84
N LEU A 237 19.57 7.08 -2.05
CA LEU A 237 18.72 6.59 -0.96
C LEU A 237 19.45 5.52 -0.14
N MET A 238 20.13 4.58 -0.78
CA MET A 238 20.90 3.55 -0.11
C MET A 238 22.05 4.17 0.71
N ALA A 239 22.78 5.13 0.16
CA ALA A 239 23.83 5.85 0.88
C ALA A 239 23.27 6.58 2.11
N GLY A 240 22.12 7.25 1.96
CA GLY A 240 21.42 7.91 3.06
C GLY A 240 20.97 6.94 4.16
N LEU A 241 20.37 5.81 3.78
CA LEU A 241 19.95 4.76 4.71
C LEU A 241 21.13 4.15 5.46
N LEU A 242 22.24 3.88 4.77
CA LEU A 242 23.45 3.35 5.40
C LEU A 242 24.14 4.38 6.30
N ALA A 243 24.13 5.66 5.92
CA ALA A 243 24.63 6.73 6.78
C ALA A 243 23.78 6.88 8.06
N TRP A 244 22.45 6.83 7.91
CA TRP A 244 21.52 6.82 9.04
C TRP A 244 21.72 5.61 9.94
N ALA A 245 21.82 4.40 9.37
CA ALA A 245 22.03 3.18 10.14
C ALA A 245 23.34 3.22 10.93
N ARG A 246 24.41 3.80 10.35
CA ARG A 246 25.67 4.04 11.08
C ARG A 246 25.52 5.03 12.24
N ALA A 247 24.69 6.06 12.08
CA ALA A 247 24.45 7.05 13.12
C ALA A 247 23.61 6.49 14.27
N VAL A 248 22.64 5.61 13.97
CA VAL A 248 21.84 4.90 14.97
C VAL A 248 22.65 3.82 15.70
N GLY A 249 23.57 3.15 14.99
CA GLY A 249 24.41 2.11 15.56
C GLY A 249 23.70 0.75 15.61
N PRO A 250 23.88 -0.05 16.68
CA PRO A 250 23.43 -1.44 16.73
C PRO A 250 21.91 -1.60 16.68
N ASP A 251 21.14 -0.60 17.11
CA ASP A 251 19.67 -0.66 17.16
C ASP A 251 19.01 -0.46 15.79
N ALA A 252 19.78 -0.21 14.73
CA ALA A 252 19.24 0.08 13.40
C ALA A 252 18.37 -1.06 12.84
N ASP A 253 18.79 -2.32 13.04
CA ASP A 253 18.07 -3.49 12.56
C ASP A 253 16.74 -3.66 13.33
N ASP A 254 16.75 -3.44 14.64
CA ASP A 254 15.56 -3.51 15.50
C ASP A 254 14.55 -2.40 15.17
N LEU A 255 15.02 -1.18 14.90
CA LEU A 255 14.15 -0.09 14.46
C LEU A 255 13.47 -0.40 13.12
N TRP A 256 14.22 -0.96 12.16
CA TRP A 256 13.66 -1.37 10.87
C TRP A 256 12.67 -2.50 11.00
N TYR A 257 12.99 -3.53 11.79
CA TYR A 257 12.08 -4.61 12.10
C TYR A 257 10.80 -4.07 12.75
N ALA A 258 10.93 -3.19 13.74
CA ALA A 258 9.78 -2.68 14.49
C ALA A 258 8.90 -1.72 13.67
N ALA A 259 9.46 -1.06 12.65
CA ALA A 259 8.73 -0.22 11.70
C ALA A 259 8.02 -1.06 10.62
N LEU A 260 8.70 -2.06 10.06
CA LEU A 260 8.29 -2.71 8.80
C LEU A 260 7.88 -4.17 8.95
N HIS A 261 8.09 -4.78 10.13
CA HIS A 261 7.79 -6.18 10.47
C HIS A 261 8.36 -7.18 9.45
N LEU A 262 9.67 -7.08 9.24
CA LEU A 262 10.42 -7.87 8.27
C LEU A 262 11.24 -8.94 9.00
N ASP A 263 10.66 -10.12 9.25
CA ASP A 263 11.30 -11.20 10.01
C ASP A 263 12.64 -11.64 9.42
N LEU A 264 12.73 -11.71 8.09
CA LEU A 264 13.96 -12.14 7.41
C LEU A 264 15.08 -11.08 7.54
N LEU A 265 14.78 -9.84 7.94
CA LEU A 265 15.78 -8.81 8.25
C LEU A 265 16.67 -9.24 9.41
N LEU A 266 16.10 -9.84 10.46
CA LEU A 266 16.86 -10.35 11.60
C LEU A 266 17.84 -11.46 11.22
N ARG A 267 17.61 -12.12 10.08
CA ARG A 267 18.46 -13.21 9.57
C ARG A 267 19.54 -12.74 8.60
N PHE A 268 19.24 -11.74 7.77
CA PHE A 268 20.13 -11.31 6.68
C PHE A 268 20.75 -9.91 6.88
N GLY A 269 20.33 -9.19 7.93
CA GLY A 269 20.73 -7.83 8.24
C GLY A 269 20.11 -6.78 7.32
N LEU A 270 20.28 -5.51 7.66
CA LEU A 270 19.65 -4.38 6.96
C LEU A 270 20.11 -4.17 5.50
N ARG A 271 21.35 -4.51 5.14
CA ARG A 271 21.94 -4.16 3.83
C ARG A 271 21.14 -4.65 2.61
N PRO A 272 20.75 -5.93 2.49
CA PRO A 272 19.95 -6.40 1.35
C PRO A 272 18.58 -5.72 1.28
N TYR A 273 17.97 -5.43 2.43
CA TYR A 273 16.69 -4.72 2.52
C TYR A 273 16.82 -3.29 2.04
N ALA A 274 17.84 -2.57 2.53
CA ALA A 274 18.09 -1.18 2.14
C ALA A 274 18.27 -1.04 0.63
N LEU A 275 18.94 -2.00 -0.03
CA LEU A 275 19.07 -2.02 -1.48
C LEU A 275 17.70 -2.16 -2.17
N ILE A 276 16.90 -3.16 -1.78
CA ILE A 276 15.59 -3.41 -2.40
C ILE A 276 14.65 -2.23 -2.16
N TYR A 277 14.59 -1.71 -0.94
CA TYR A 277 13.80 -0.54 -0.58
C TYR A 277 14.23 0.70 -1.37
N ALA A 278 15.53 0.95 -1.50
CA ALA A 278 16.04 2.09 -2.25
C ALA A 278 15.67 2.02 -3.74
N VAL A 279 15.77 0.83 -4.36
CA VAL A 279 15.36 0.63 -5.76
C VAL A 279 13.85 0.81 -5.91
N ALA A 280 13.07 0.20 -5.02
CA ALA A 280 11.61 0.31 -5.04
C ALA A 280 11.14 1.76 -4.85
N ALA A 281 11.72 2.49 -3.89
CA ALA A 281 11.41 3.90 -3.64
C ALA A 281 11.81 4.79 -4.82
N ALA A 282 12.97 4.54 -5.44
CA ALA A 282 13.39 5.24 -6.65
C ALA A 282 12.41 5.02 -7.83
N LEU A 283 11.98 3.77 -8.04
CA LEU A 283 10.97 3.44 -9.04
C LEU A 283 9.62 4.13 -8.74
N GLY A 284 9.22 4.14 -7.46
CA GLY A 284 8.02 4.83 -6.98
C GLY A 284 8.08 6.34 -7.27
N LEU A 285 9.18 6.99 -6.90
CA LEU A 285 9.39 8.43 -7.11
C LEU A 285 9.39 8.79 -8.59
N LEU A 286 10.12 8.04 -9.40
CA LEU A 286 10.17 8.30 -10.83
C LEU A 286 8.80 8.05 -11.48
N SER A 287 8.07 7.02 -11.06
CA SER A 287 6.70 6.78 -11.55
C SER A 287 5.74 7.90 -11.11
N PHE A 288 5.91 8.44 -9.91
CA PHE A 288 5.11 9.56 -9.39
C PHE A 288 5.24 10.84 -10.22
N ILE A 289 6.43 11.13 -10.75
CA ILE A 289 6.66 12.29 -11.62
C ILE A 289 6.34 12.01 -13.11
N ALA A 290 5.58 10.95 -13.42
CA ALA A 290 5.19 10.65 -14.78
C ALA A 290 4.04 11.54 -15.28
N ASP A 291 4.05 11.81 -16.59
CA ASP A 291 3.04 12.62 -17.27
C ASP A 291 1.65 11.96 -17.21
N ARG A 292 1.60 10.63 -17.22
CA ARG A 292 0.35 9.84 -17.17
C ARG A 292 -0.12 9.63 -15.74
N ALA A 293 -1.42 9.86 -15.50
CA ALA A 293 -2.05 9.71 -14.19
C ALA A 293 -1.86 8.31 -13.58
N GLU A 294 -1.88 7.27 -14.40
CA GLU A 294 -1.68 5.88 -13.98
C GLU A 294 -0.28 5.63 -13.43
N GLY A 295 0.74 6.18 -14.10
CA GLY A 295 2.13 6.10 -13.63
C GLY A 295 2.26 6.76 -12.27
N ARG A 296 1.57 7.89 -12.08
CA ARG A 296 1.51 8.56 -10.78
C ARG A 296 0.85 7.71 -9.71
N GLN A 297 -0.29 7.07 -10.01
CA GLN A 297 -0.98 6.18 -9.07
C GLN A 297 -0.12 4.98 -8.67
N TYR A 298 0.56 4.32 -9.62
CA TYR A 298 1.51 3.26 -9.29
C TYR A 298 2.68 3.76 -8.45
N GLY A 299 3.21 4.95 -8.77
CA GLY A 299 4.28 5.58 -7.99
C GLY A 299 3.88 5.79 -6.53
N VAL A 300 2.73 6.43 -6.30
CA VAL A 300 2.15 6.61 -4.95
C VAL A 300 1.90 5.27 -4.27
N ALA A 301 1.33 4.30 -5.00
CA ALA A 301 1.04 2.98 -4.45
C ALA A 301 2.32 2.29 -3.95
N ILE A 302 3.43 2.38 -4.69
CA ILE A 302 4.72 1.83 -4.27
C ILE A 302 5.20 2.50 -2.98
N TRP A 303 5.12 3.82 -2.87
CA TRP A 303 5.51 4.52 -1.64
C TRP A 303 4.67 4.12 -0.44
N LEU A 304 3.34 4.05 -0.59
CA LEU A 304 2.44 3.58 0.46
C LEU A 304 2.68 2.13 0.84
N TRP A 305 3.00 1.27 -0.14
CA TRP A 305 3.34 -0.14 0.08
C TRP A 305 4.60 -0.28 0.93
N LEU A 306 5.66 0.44 0.57
CA LEU A 306 6.91 0.44 1.32
C LEU A 306 6.72 0.98 2.74
N ALA A 307 5.94 2.05 2.89
CA ALA A 307 5.70 2.68 4.19
C ALA A 307 4.74 1.88 5.08
N ALA A 308 3.87 1.05 4.51
CA ALA A 308 2.99 0.18 5.28
C ALA A 308 3.73 -0.95 6.03
N GLY A 309 4.92 -1.34 5.54
CA GLY A 309 5.58 -2.57 5.99
C GLY A 309 4.86 -3.84 5.54
N PHE A 310 5.46 -4.99 5.84
CA PHE A 310 4.80 -6.27 5.67
C PHE A 310 3.89 -6.54 6.88
N SER A 311 2.72 -7.15 6.64
CA SER A 311 1.75 -7.49 7.69
C SER A 311 1.48 -6.37 8.72
N PRO A 312 1.05 -5.15 8.29
CA PRO A 312 0.94 -3.99 9.18
C PRO A 312 0.11 -4.26 10.43
N THR A 313 0.69 -3.94 11.58
CA THR A 313 0.06 -4.07 12.90
C THR A 313 -0.57 -2.76 13.40
N THR A 314 -0.27 -1.64 12.73
CA THR A 314 -0.82 -0.32 13.03
C THR A 314 -1.97 0.04 12.08
N ALA A 315 -2.91 0.87 12.57
CA ALA A 315 -4.02 1.36 11.74
C ALA A 315 -3.54 2.15 10.52
N VAL A 316 -2.50 2.98 10.69
CA VAL A 316 -1.91 3.76 9.59
C VAL A 316 -1.29 2.84 8.55
N GLY A 317 -0.50 1.85 8.98
CA GLY A 317 0.11 0.87 8.08
C GLY A 317 -0.94 0.08 7.29
N ALA A 318 -2.01 -0.37 7.95
CA ALA A 318 -3.09 -1.10 7.28
C ALA A 318 -3.87 -0.23 6.27
N LEU A 319 -4.14 1.03 6.62
CA LEU A 319 -4.75 2.00 5.71
C LEU A 319 -3.84 2.32 4.51
N ALA A 320 -2.52 2.47 4.74
CA ALA A 320 -1.55 2.68 3.67
C ALA A 320 -1.48 1.47 2.72
N PHE A 321 -1.47 0.25 3.26
CA PHE A 321 -1.49 -0.99 2.49
C PHE A 321 -2.75 -1.10 1.62
N LEU A 322 -3.93 -0.86 2.20
CA LEU A 322 -5.20 -0.85 1.50
C LEU A 322 -5.26 0.21 0.40
N LEU A 323 -4.81 1.43 0.71
CA LEU A 323 -4.78 2.53 -0.24
C LEU A 323 -3.84 2.22 -1.40
N SER A 324 -2.68 1.60 -1.12
CA SER A 324 -1.77 1.10 -2.16
C SER A 324 -2.47 0.13 -3.11
N MET A 325 -3.14 -0.90 -2.57
CA MET A 325 -3.90 -1.86 -3.37
C MET A 325 -5.04 -1.23 -4.16
N THR A 326 -5.69 -0.22 -3.58
CA THR A 326 -6.75 0.55 -4.25
C THR A 326 -6.19 1.32 -5.44
N LEU A 327 -5.07 2.01 -5.26
CA LEU A 327 -4.40 2.75 -6.34
C LEU A 327 -3.89 1.82 -7.45
N ILE A 328 -3.37 0.64 -7.09
CA ILE A 328 -2.97 -0.39 -8.06
C ILE A 328 -4.16 -0.85 -8.91
N ALA A 329 -5.26 -1.24 -8.25
CA ALA A 329 -6.47 -1.68 -8.95
C ALA A 329 -7.02 -0.58 -9.87
N ARG A 330 -6.98 0.67 -9.41
CA ARG A 330 -7.43 1.83 -10.19
C ARG A 330 -6.55 2.15 -11.39
N ALA A 331 -5.23 2.10 -11.22
CA ALA A 331 -4.30 2.31 -12.32
C ALA A 331 -4.48 1.22 -13.39
N ALA A 332 -4.75 -0.02 -12.99
CA ALA A 332 -5.07 -1.10 -13.90
C ALA A 332 -6.40 -0.90 -14.63
N ALA A 333 -7.44 -0.41 -13.93
CA ALA A 333 -8.74 -0.11 -14.52
C ALA A 333 -8.66 1.05 -15.54
N ALA A 334 -7.92 2.12 -15.22
CA ALA A 334 -7.72 3.27 -16.10
C ALA A 334 -7.07 2.84 -17.44
N ARG A 335 -6.03 1.99 -17.39
CA ARG A 335 -5.36 1.47 -18.59
C ARG A 335 -6.27 0.69 -19.51
N ALA A 336 -7.13 -0.13 -18.93
CA ALA A 336 -8.03 -0.96 -19.70
C ALA A 336 -9.08 -0.13 -20.45
N VAL A 337 -9.40 1.08 -19.97
CA VAL A 337 -10.28 2.01 -20.67
C VAL A 337 -9.54 2.69 -21.83
N GLU A 338 -8.31 3.17 -21.61
CA GLU A 338 -7.50 3.81 -22.67
C GLU A 338 -7.21 2.83 -23.82
N GLY A 339 -6.76 1.60 -23.53
CA GLY A 339 -6.44 0.61 -24.56
C GLY A 339 -7.64 0.04 -25.32
N ALA A 340 -8.87 0.28 -24.83
CA ALA A 340 -10.09 -0.08 -25.57
C ALA A 340 -10.50 1.01 -26.57
N GLY A 341 -10.07 2.27 -26.37
CA GLY A 341 -10.32 3.38 -27.28
C GLY A 341 -9.40 3.37 -28.50
N ASP A 342 -8.15 2.90 -28.34
CA ASP A 342 -7.18 2.83 -29.45
C ASP A 342 -7.43 1.66 -30.43
N ALA A 343 -8.33 0.74 -30.07
CA ALA A 343 -8.66 -0.46 -30.85
C ALA A 343 -10.03 -0.39 -31.55
N ALA A 344 -10.74 0.73 -31.44
CA ALA A 344 -12.05 1.01 -32.04
C ALA A 344 -11.90 2.08 -33.13
#